data_AF-A0A1H5YDB5-F1
#
_entry.id   AF-A0A1H5YDB5-F1
#
_cell.length_a   1.000
_cell.length_b   1.000
_cell.length_c   1.000
_cell.angle_alpha   90.00
_cell.angle_beta   90.00
_cell.angle_gamma   90.00
#
_symmetry.space_group_name_H-M   'P 1'
#
loop_
_entity.id
_entity.type
_entity.pdbx_description
1 polymer ?
#
loop_
_entity_poly.entity_id
_entity_poly.type
_entity_poly.pdbx_seq_one_letter_code
_entity_poly.pdbx_strand_id
1 'polypeptide(L)'
;MQVDAGNNHLAPGVLQGQLQQGSDQLRWDLHYDDGDAPLLFLPERFYQRSLPKAKSLVSRPHIRLSGTLSLNGETLVLDQWPGSENHNWGSQHTDRYAWGQVAGFDNAPDAFLECATAQVKLGPLYSPQLSIAALRLDGETLLFNSLSRAVRANAHYRPFQWSLHTRNGNAELAISMTTIADRVAALTYYNPPGGNKICLNSKLASVNVTLTRRGRPERVLHSAHGGAFEILTDRLPAGMTLQI
;
A
#
# COMPACT_ATOMS: atom_id res chain seq x y z
N MET A 1 10.43 -4.13 16.04
CA MET A 1 10.83 -5.51 15.71
C MET A 1 12.16 -5.41 15.02
N GLN A 2 13.14 -6.23 15.39
CA GLN A 2 14.41 -6.35 14.68
C GLN A 2 14.38 -7.64 13.87
N VAL A 3 14.83 -7.60 12.62
CA VAL A 3 14.91 -8.74 11.72
C VAL A 3 16.29 -8.77 11.08
N ASP A 4 16.97 -9.89 11.23
CA ASP A 4 18.27 -10.15 10.64
C ASP A 4 18.18 -11.33 9.67
N ALA A 5 18.68 -11.17 8.45
CA ALA A 5 18.68 -12.19 7.41
C ALA A 5 20.00 -12.15 6.63
N GLY A 6 20.97 -12.96 7.07
CA GLY A 6 22.34 -12.89 6.55
C GLY A 6 22.98 -11.55 6.89
N ASN A 7 23.45 -10.82 5.88
CA ASN A 7 24.04 -9.47 6.05
C ASN A 7 23.00 -8.34 5.95
N ASN A 8 21.70 -8.67 6.05
CA ASN A 8 20.61 -7.70 5.99
C ASN A 8 20.03 -7.49 7.38
N HIS A 9 19.89 -6.23 7.77
CA HIS A 9 19.40 -5.79 9.06
C HIS A 9 18.24 -4.81 8.87
N LEU A 10 17.14 -5.07 9.56
CA LEU A 10 15.99 -4.19 9.64
C LEU A 10 15.64 -3.97 11.11
N ALA A 11 15.62 -2.72 11.54
CA ALA A 11 15.18 -2.29 12.86
C ALA A 11 14.35 -1.00 12.73
N PRO A 12 13.61 -0.59 13.77
CA PRO A 12 12.95 0.70 13.76
C PRO A 12 13.96 1.82 13.48
N GLY A 13 13.71 2.61 12.45
CA GLY A 13 14.54 3.73 12.01
C GLY A 13 15.75 3.35 11.15
N VAL A 14 16.05 2.06 10.90
CA VAL A 14 17.26 1.64 10.18
C VAL A 14 16.98 0.46 9.24
N LEU A 15 17.45 0.56 7.99
CA LEU A 15 17.50 -0.53 7.03
C LEU A 15 18.90 -0.60 6.41
N GLN A 16 19.59 -1.71 6.60
CA GLN A 16 20.93 -1.94 6.04
C GLN A 16 20.98 -3.30 5.37
N GLY A 17 21.64 -3.39 4.22
CA GLY A 17 21.76 -4.67 3.56
C GLY A 17 22.27 -4.63 2.14
N GLN A 18 22.33 -5.82 1.57
CA GLN A 18 22.75 -6.05 0.21
C GLN A 18 22.09 -7.30 -0.37
N LEU A 19 21.84 -7.25 -1.68
CA LEU A 19 21.39 -8.37 -2.49
C LEU A 19 22.32 -8.49 -3.69
N GLN A 20 22.64 -9.73 -4.07
CA GLN A 20 23.39 -10.02 -5.29
C GLN A 20 22.72 -11.17 -6.04
N GLN A 21 22.47 -10.97 -7.32
CA GLN A 21 21.89 -11.97 -8.22
C GLN A 21 22.64 -11.93 -9.55
N GLY A 22 23.47 -12.94 -9.80
CA GLY A 22 24.37 -12.93 -10.97
C GLY A 22 25.31 -11.72 -10.93
N SER A 23 25.28 -10.89 -11.97
CA SER A 23 26.03 -9.64 -12.04
C SER A 23 25.34 -8.46 -11.34
N ASP A 24 24.05 -8.57 -11.04
CA ASP A 24 23.29 -7.49 -10.41
C ASP A 24 23.56 -7.42 -8.91
N GLN A 25 23.80 -6.21 -8.43
CA GLN A 25 24.07 -5.90 -7.03
C GLN A 25 23.24 -4.71 -6.57
N LEU A 26 22.52 -4.90 -5.47
CA LEU A 26 21.80 -3.86 -4.75
C LEU A 26 22.41 -3.74 -3.35
N ARG A 27 22.68 -2.52 -2.89
CA ARG A 27 23.10 -2.22 -1.51
C ARG A 27 22.29 -1.06 -0.98
N TRP A 28 21.94 -1.10 0.29
CA TRP A 28 21.24 0.00 0.95
C TRP A 28 21.79 0.22 2.36
N ASP A 29 21.92 1.48 2.73
CA ASP A 29 22.18 1.95 4.08
C ASP A 29 21.30 3.17 4.30
N LEU A 30 20.14 2.92 4.89
CA LEU A 30 19.06 3.89 5.02
C LEU A 30 18.67 4.01 6.48
N HIS A 31 18.31 5.22 6.88
CA HIS A 31 17.68 5.51 8.15
C HIS A 31 16.48 6.41 7.94
N TYR A 32 15.58 6.41 8.90
CA TYR A 32 14.37 7.23 8.86
C TYR A 32 13.95 7.66 10.26
N ASP A 33 13.22 8.77 10.34
CA ASP A 33 12.67 9.29 11.58
C ASP A 33 11.46 8.46 12.07
N ASP A 34 10.86 8.88 13.19
CA ASP A 34 9.71 8.17 13.75
C ASP A 34 8.40 8.38 12.97
N GLY A 35 8.40 9.29 11.98
CA GLY A 35 7.18 9.70 11.28
C GLY A 35 6.09 10.20 12.23
N ASP A 36 4.85 10.05 11.80
CA ASP A 36 3.68 10.41 12.60
C ASP A 36 3.12 9.23 13.42
N ALA A 37 2.12 9.52 14.26
CA ALA A 37 1.32 8.51 14.95
C ALA A 37 0.76 7.43 14.00
N PRO A 38 0.78 6.14 14.44
CA PRO A 38 0.32 5.00 13.63
C PRO A 38 -1.07 5.19 13.04
N LEU A 39 -1.28 4.66 11.83
CA LEU A 39 -2.56 4.66 11.15
C LEU A 39 -3.18 3.26 11.16
N LEU A 40 -4.23 3.11 11.96
CA LEU A 40 -4.98 1.86 12.07
C LEU A 40 -5.98 1.74 10.92
N PHE A 41 -5.63 0.88 9.97
CA PHE A 41 -6.42 0.65 8.77
C PHE A 41 -7.71 -0.15 9.05
N LEU A 42 -7.64 -1.09 9.99
CA LEU A 42 -8.80 -1.84 10.50
C LEU A 42 -9.29 -1.24 11.83
N PRO A 43 -10.57 -1.44 12.20
CA PRO A 43 -11.01 -1.15 13.57
C PRO A 43 -10.15 -1.91 14.58
N GLU A 44 -9.65 -1.21 15.60
CA GLU A 44 -8.58 -1.66 16.49
C GLU A 44 -8.77 -3.08 17.06
N ARG A 45 -10.01 -3.40 17.48
CA ARG A 45 -10.39 -4.73 17.99
C ARG A 45 -10.03 -5.91 17.08
N PHE A 46 -9.85 -5.69 15.77
CA PHE A 46 -9.51 -6.76 14.83
C PHE A 46 -8.04 -7.16 14.89
N TYR A 47 -7.15 -6.30 15.38
CA TYR A 47 -5.73 -6.62 15.49
C TYR A 47 -5.44 -7.70 16.53
N GLN A 48 -6.29 -7.81 17.55
CA GLN A 48 -6.21 -8.83 18.60
C GLN A 48 -6.99 -10.12 18.28
N ARG A 49 -7.68 -10.18 17.14
CA ARG A 49 -8.54 -11.32 16.75
C ARG A 49 -7.86 -12.22 15.73
N SER A 50 -8.31 -13.48 15.66
CA SER A 50 -7.87 -14.42 14.62
C SER A 50 -8.29 -13.99 13.22
N LEU A 51 -9.45 -13.35 13.08
CA LEU A 51 -9.96 -12.78 11.83
C LEU A 51 -9.87 -11.24 11.82
N PRO A 52 -9.53 -10.62 10.69
CA PRO A 52 -9.18 -11.23 9.40
C PRO A 52 -7.82 -11.95 9.44
N LYS A 53 -7.63 -12.96 8.58
CA LYS A 53 -6.39 -13.76 8.53
C LYS A 53 -5.20 -13.00 7.93
N ALA A 54 -5.46 -11.90 7.21
CA ALA A 54 -4.47 -10.92 6.78
C ALA A 54 -4.77 -9.60 7.47
N LYS A 55 -3.75 -8.99 8.06
CA LYS A 55 -3.84 -7.70 8.75
C LYS A 55 -2.72 -6.80 8.26
N SER A 56 -3.02 -5.51 8.14
CA SER A 56 -2.06 -4.46 7.85
C SER A 56 -2.24 -3.29 8.81
N LEU A 57 -1.15 -2.61 9.14
CA LEU A 57 -1.16 -1.29 9.76
C LEU A 57 0.01 -0.47 9.21
N VAL A 58 -0.16 0.85 9.17
CA VAL A 58 0.96 1.77 8.97
C VAL A 58 1.50 2.12 10.34
N SER A 59 2.68 1.62 10.67
CA SER A 59 3.29 1.85 11.98
C SER A 59 3.81 3.27 12.06
N ARG A 60 4.39 3.77 10.95
CA ARG A 60 4.93 5.13 10.84
C ARG A 60 4.60 5.73 9.47
N PRO A 61 3.47 6.44 9.34
CA PRO A 61 3.22 7.26 8.16
C PRO A 61 4.16 8.47 8.14
N HIS A 62 4.40 9.05 6.97
CA HIS A 62 5.22 10.27 6.77
C HIS A 62 6.65 10.20 7.30
N ILE A 63 7.30 9.03 7.24
CA ILE A 63 8.72 8.95 7.57
C ILE A 63 9.56 9.70 6.52
N ARG A 64 10.72 10.20 6.95
CA ARG A 64 11.73 10.81 6.08
C ARG A 64 12.96 9.92 5.98
N LEU A 65 13.10 9.25 4.84
CA LEU A 65 14.24 8.36 4.56
C LEU A 65 15.46 9.17 4.10
N SER A 66 16.60 8.91 4.72
CA SER A 66 17.90 9.45 4.30
C SER A 66 18.95 8.35 4.27
N GLY A 67 19.98 8.52 3.45
CA GLY A 67 21.07 7.55 3.30
C GLY A 67 21.40 7.24 1.85
N THR A 68 21.84 6.02 1.57
CA THR A 68 22.28 5.62 0.23
C THR A 68 21.64 4.32 -0.24
N LEU A 69 21.32 4.29 -1.53
CA LEU A 69 20.94 3.11 -2.29
C LEU A 69 21.92 2.98 -3.45
N SER A 70 22.59 1.84 -3.60
CA SER A 70 23.44 1.59 -4.75
C SER A 70 22.93 0.40 -5.57
N LEU A 71 22.76 0.62 -6.87
CA LEU A 71 22.38 -0.39 -7.86
C LEU A 71 23.49 -0.49 -8.91
N ASN A 72 24.11 -1.66 -9.03
CA ASN A 72 25.14 -1.95 -10.03
C ASN A 72 26.29 -0.91 -10.07
N GLY A 73 26.66 -0.38 -8.89
CA GLY A 73 27.72 0.62 -8.73
C GLY A 73 27.24 2.08 -8.89
N GLU A 74 26.05 2.32 -9.42
CA GLU A 74 25.42 3.64 -9.38
C GLU A 74 24.89 3.89 -7.96
N THR A 75 25.14 5.07 -7.40
CA THR A 75 24.71 5.41 -6.03
C THR A 75 23.74 6.58 -6.06
N LEU A 76 22.57 6.34 -5.46
CA LEU A 76 21.54 7.33 -5.18
C LEU A 76 21.65 7.75 -3.72
N VAL A 77 21.79 9.05 -3.49
CA VAL A 77 21.71 9.63 -2.15
C VAL A 77 20.27 10.07 -1.91
N LEU A 78 19.65 9.52 -0.87
CA LEU A 78 18.34 9.95 -0.42
C LEU A 78 18.52 10.97 0.69
N ASP A 79 17.81 12.09 0.57
CA ASP A 79 17.78 13.16 1.55
C ASP A 79 16.33 13.50 1.88
N GLN A 80 15.90 13.19 3.10
CA GLN A 80 14.54 13.43 3.61
C GLN A 80 13.42 12.96 2.67
N TRP A 81 13.65 11.84 1.98
CA TRP A 81 12.72 11.30 0.99
C TRP A 81 11.44 10.79 1.68
N PRO A 82 10.24 11.14 1.20
CA PRO A 82 9.00 10.75 1.84
C PRO A 82 8.74 9.23 1.74
N GLY A 83 8.25 8.63 2.82
CA GLY A 83 7.85 7.22 2.82
C GLY A 83 6.93 6.82 3.97
N SER A 84 6.83 5.52 4.20
CA SER A 84 6.07 4.92 5.30
C SER A 84 6.69 3.59 5.77
N GLU A 85 6.52 3.29 7.04
CA GLU A 85 6.75 1.94 7.59
C GLU A 85 5.39 1.24 7.75
N ASN A 86 5.29 0.02 7.21
CA ASN A 86 4.05 -0.76 7.22
C ASN A 86 4.32 -2.17 7.75
N HIS A 87 3.41 -2.67 8.58
CA HIS A 87 3.45 -4.04 9.08
C HIS A 87 2.27 -4.83 8.53
N ASN A 88 2.58 -5.93 7.85
CA ASN A 88 1.61 -6.88 7.32
C ASN A 88 1.84 -8.25 7.95
N TRP A 89 0.79 -8.88 8.48
CA TRP A 89 0.91 -10.20 9.11
C TRP A 89 -0.37 -11.01 9.04
N GLY A 90 -0.22 -12.31 9.31
CA GLY A 90 -1.33 -13.22 9.54
C GLY A 90 -1.12 -14.59 8.88
N SER A 91 -2.11 -15.47 9.02
CA SER A 91 -1.98 -16.89 8.65
C SER A 91 -2.32 -17.20 7.19
N GLN A 92 -2.80 -16.21 6.43
CA GLN A 92 -3.18 -16.35 5.03
C GLN A 92 -3.21 -14.98 4.35
N HIS A 93 -2.82 -14.89 3.08
CA HIS A 93 -3.06 -13.69 2.28
C HIS A 93 -4.51 -13.57 1.83
N THR A 94 -4.99 -12.33 1.65
CA THR A 94 -6.28 -12.06 1.02
C THR A 94 -6.31 -12.66 -0.39
N ASP A 95 -7.37 -13.38 -0.76
CA ASP A 95 -7.41 -14.12 -2.02
C ASP A 95 -7.36 -13.21 -3.26
N ARG A 96 -7.99 -12.03 -3.19
CA ARG A 96 -7.96 -10.99 -4.23
C ARG A 96 -7.99 -9.62 -3.58
N TYR A 97 -7.14 -8.71 -4.05
CA TYR A 97 -7.18 -7.33 -3.60
C TYR A 97 -6.70 -6.34 -4.66
N ALA A 98 -7.17 -5.10 -4.51
CA ALA A 98 -6.43 -3.90 -4.91
C ALA A 98 -6.04 -3.15 -3.63
N TRP A 99 -4.81 -2.65 -3.58
CA TRP A 99 -4.29 -1.86 -2.47
C TRP A 99 -3.54 -0.66 -3.02
N GLY A 100 -3.58 0.46 -2.30
CA GLY A 100 -2.74 1.58 -2.66
C GLY A 100 -2.51 2.56 -1.52
N GLN A 101 -1.41 3.28 -1.64
CA GLN A 101 -0.93 4.21 -0.63
C GLN A 101 -0.23 5.40 -1.29
N VAL A 102 -0.37 6.56 -0.67
CA VAL A 102 0.35 7.79 -1.05
C VAL A 102 0.89 8.42 0.24
N ALA A 103 2.21 8.61 0.30
CA ALA A 103 2.89 9.30 1.39
C ALA A 103 3.31 10.70 0.88
N GLY A 104 2.38 11.64 0.92
CA GLY A 104 2.51 12.97 0.33
C GLY A 104 2.01 13.04 -1.10
N PHE A 105 1.07 13.96 -1.34
CA PHE A 105 0.54 14.29 -2.68
C PHE A 105 1.27 15.51 -3.25
N ASP A 106 1.28 15.64 -4.58
CA ASP A 106 1.99 16.73 -5.28
C ASP A 106 1.43 18.11 -4.88
N ASN A 107 0.13 18.19 -4.60
CA ASN A 107 -0.55 19.40 -4.11
C ASN A 107 -0.90 19.38 -2.61
N ALA A 108 -0.49 18.35 -1.88
CA ALA A 108 -0.63 18.26 -0.43
C ALA A 108 0.44 17.31 0.15
N PRO A 109 1.69 17.79 0.29
CA PRO A 109 2.83 16.94 0.68
C PRO A 109 2.72 16.30 2.07
N ASP A 110 1.89 16.87 2.95
CA ASP A 110 1.65 16.36 4.31
C ASP A 110 0.41 15.45 4.40
N ALA A 111 -0.21 15.10 3.27
CA ALA A 111 -1.36 14.22 3.22
C ALA A 111 -0.94 12.75 3.05
N PHE A 112 -1.61 11.86 3.76
CA PHE A 112 -1.38 10.41 3.69
C PHE A 112 -2.65 9.69 3.28
N LEU A 113 -2.57 8.80 2.30
CA LEU A 113 -3.66 7.90 1.95
C LEU A 113 -3.21 6.45 2.10
N GLU A 114 -4.04 5.62 2.71
CA GLU A 114 -4.04 4.18 2.47
C GLU A 114 -5.46 3.69 2.16
N CYS A 115 -5.59 2.81 1.18
CA CYS A 115 -6.87 2.23 0.79
C CYS A 115 -6.71 0.82 0.24
N ALA A 116 -7.78 0.04 0.34
CA ALA A 116 -7.83 -1.32 -0.18
C ALA A 116 -9.26 -1.72 -0.54
N THR A 117 -9.39 -2.55 -1.56
CA THR A 117 -10.57 -3.35 -1.87
C THR A 117 -10.17 -4.82 -1.85
N ALA A 118 -10.84 -5.62 -1.03
CA ALA A 118 -10.48 -7.02 -0.79
C ALA A 118 -11.68 -7.96 -0.98
N GLN A 119 -11.40 -9.18 -1.46
CA GLN A 119 -12.31 -10.32 -1.41
C GLN A 119 -11.59 -11.52 -0.82
N VAL A 120 -12.28 -12.24 0.05
CA VAL A 120 -11.79 -13.50 0.64
C VAL A 120 -12.64 -14.66 0.15
N LYS A 121 -12.05 -15.84 0.02
CA LYS A 121 -12.78 -17.06 -0.30
C LYS A 121 -13.49 -17.62 0.93
N LEU A 122 -14.77 -17.94 0.76
CA LEU A 122 -15.61 -18.64 1.71
C LEU A 122 -16.11 -19.93 1.03
N GLY A 123 -15.33 -21.00 1.16
CA GLY A 123 -15.53 -22.21 0.36
C GLY A 123 -15.28 -21.94 -1.13
N PRO A 124 -16.19 -22.30 -2.05
CA PRO A 124 -16.02 -22.08 -3.48
C PRO A 124 -16.34 -20.63 -3.92
N LEU A 125 -16.96 -19.82 -3.06
CA LEU A 125 -17.44 -18.49 -3.39
C LEU A 125 -16.50 -17.41 -2.84
N TYR A 126 -16.41 -16.29 -3.55
CA TYR A 126 -15.79 -15.08 -3.01
C TYR A 126 -16.81 -14.29 -2.19
N SER A 127 -16.35 -13.67 -1.11
CA SER A 127 -17.13 -12.66 -0.38
C SER A 127 -17.48 -11.49 -1.31
N PRO A 128 -18.49 -10.67 -0.95
CA PRO A 128 -18.60 -9.32 -1.48
C PRO A 128 -17.26 -8.58 -1.33
N GLN A 129 -17.04 -7.59 -2.20
CA GLN A 129 -15.91 -6.68 -2.04
C GLN A 129 -16.06 -5.90 -0.74
N LEU A 130 -14.96 -5.84 0.01
CA LEU A 130 -14.82 -5.03 1.21
C LEU A 130 -13.82 -3.94 0.89
N SER A 131 -14.27 -2.69 0.86
CA SER A 131 -13.36 -1.55 0.64
C SER A 131 -13.23 -0.67 1.85
N ILE A 132 -11.98 -0.39 2.23
CA ILE A 132 -11.63 0.45 3.37
C ILE A 132 -10.58 1.46 2.96
N ALA A 133 -10.61 2.63 3.59
CA ALA A 133 -9.65 3.70 3.35
C ALA A 133 -9.37 4.48 4.63
N ALA A 134 -8.20 5.09 4.70
CA ALA A 134 -7.78 6.04 5.72
C ALA A 134 -7.06 7.20 5.03
N LEU A 135 -7.52 8.43 5.26
CA LEU A 135 -6.94 9.65 4.71
C LEU A 135 -6.55 10.57 5.86
N ARG A 136 -5.27 10.91 5.96
CA ARG A 136 -4.78 12.00 6.81
C ARG A 136 -4.62 13.25 5.95
N LEU A 137 -5.29 14.34 6.34
CA LEU A 137 -5.29 15.60 5.60
C LEU A 137 -5.48 16.77 6.58
N ASP A 138 -4.62 17.78 6.50
CA ASP A 138 -4.62 18.97 7.35
C ASP A 138 -4.67 18.65 8.87
N GLY A 139 -3.91 17.62 9.30
CA GLY A 139 -3.88 17.17 10.70
C GLY A 139 -5.10 16.35 11.15
N GLU A 140 -6.10 16.14 10.30
CA GLU A 140 -7.27 15.30 10.58
C GLU A 140 -7.10 13.90 9.98
N THR A 141 -7.45 12.85 10.73
CA THR A 141 -7.50 11.47 10.22
C THR A 141 -8.95 11.05 9.97
N LEU A 142 -9.28 10.81 8.70
CA LEU A 142 -10.58 10.36 8.22
C LEU A 142 -10.54 8.85 7.95
N LEU A 143 -11.35 8.09 8.68
CA LEU A 143 -11.43 6.63 8.55
C LEU A 143 -12.71 6.20 7.83
N PHE A 144 -12.55 5.34 6.83
CA PHE A 144 -13.60 4.71 6.05
C PHE A 144 -13.52 3.19 6.21
N ASN A 145 -13.46 2.72 7.46
CA ASN A 145 -13.14 1.32 7.81
C ASN A 145 -14.29 0.56 8.51
N SER A 146 -15.51 1.12 8.50
CA SER A 146 -16.69 0.43 9.01
C SER A 146 -17.09 -0.72 8.08
N LEU A 147 -17.09 -1.96 8.59
CA LEU A 147 -17.39 -3.15 7.77
C LEU A 147 -18.74 -3.10 7.06
N SER A 148 -19.78 -2.57 7.72
CA SER A 148 -21.13 -2.47 7.12
C SER A 148 -21.19 -1.43 5.99
N ARG A 149 -20.27 -0.47 5.98
CA ARG A 149 -20.09 0.51 4.89
C ARG A 149 -19.10 -0.01 3.85
N ALA A 150 -18.09 -0.77 4.25
CA ALA A 150 -17.08 -1.34 3.36
C ALA A 150 -17.69 -2.25 2.30
N VAL A 151 -18.73 -3.02 2.64
CA VAL A 151 -19.52 -3.84 1.67
C VAL A 151 -20.40 -3.00 0.74
N ARG A 152 -20.66 -1.73 1.07
CA ARG A 152 -21.49 -0.80 0.27
C ARG A 152 -20.65 0.14 -0.58
N ALA A 153 -19.34 0.12 -0.43
CA ALA A 153 -18.44 0.88 -1.27
C ALA A 153 -18.54 0.36 -2.71
N ASN A 154 -18.48 1.28 -3.67
CA ASN A 154 -18.38 0.91 -5.08
C ASN A 154 -16.90 0.88 -5.44
N ALA A 155 -16.39 -0.29 -5.84
CA ALA A 155 -15.00 -0.44 -6.23
C ALA A 155 -14.88 -1.27 -7.50
N HIS A 156 -14.02 -0.82 -8.40
CA HIS A 156 -13.75 -1.53 -9.65
C HIS A 156 -12.25 -1.49 -9.90
N TYR A 157 -11.63 -2.66 -10.03
CA TYR A 157 -10.24 -2.76 -10.46
C TYR A 157 -10.08 -3.78 -11.57
N ARG A 158 -9.15 -3.47 -12.46
CA ARG A 158 -8.64 -4.31 -13.54
C ARG A 158 -7.13 -4.08 -13.60
N PRO A 159 -6.35 -4.87 -14.34
CA PRO A 159 -4.91 -4.60 -14.47
C PRO A 159 -4.65 -3.12 -14.77
N PHE A 160 -3.79 -2.53 -13.95
CA PHE A 160 -3.32 -1.13 -14.04
C PHE A 160 -4.32 -0.02 -13.75
N GLN A 161 -5.55 -0.34 -13.35
CA GLN A 161 -6.54 0.68 -12.98
C GLN A 161 -7.41 0.24 -11.81
N TRP A 162 -7.63 1.14 -10.87
CA TRP A 162 -8.55 0.95 -9.76
C TRP A 162 -9.31 2.24 -9.45
N SER A 163 -10.62 2.14 -9.27
CA SER A 163 -11.45 3.16 -8.68
C SER A 163 -12.14 2.65 -7.41
N LEU A 164 -12.26 3.53 -6.43
CA LEU A 164 -12.95 3.30 -5.17
C LEU A 164 -13.80 4.52 -4.81
N HIS A 165 -15.05 4.28 -4.49
CA HIS A 165 -15.96 5.26 -3.92
C HIS A 165 -16.55 4.74 -2.62
N THR A 166 -16.32 5.47 -1.53
CA THR A 166 -16.77 5.10 -0.18
C THR A 166 -17.23 6.32 0.62
N ARG A 167 -17.95 6.08 1.71
CA ARG A 167 -18.46 7.13 2.58
C ARG A 167 -18.50 6.73 4.04
N ASN A 168 -18.28 7.70 4.92
CA ASN A 168 -18.49 7.55 6.34
C ASN A 168 -19.07 8.85 6.93
N GLY A 169 -20.21 8.75 7.60
CA GLY A 169 -20.93 9.92 8.10
C GLY A 169 -21.26 10.93 7.00
N ASN A 170 -20.74 12.15 7.12
CA ASN A 170 -20.91 13.26 6.18
C ASN A 170 -19.73 13.41 5.19
N ALA A 171 -18.78 12.48 5.20
CA ALA A 171 -17.62 12.45 4.33
C ALA A 171 -17.77 11.38 3.25
N GLU A 172 -17.45 11.75 2.02
CA GLU A 172 -17.40 10.90 0.84
C GLU A 172 -16.01 10.98 0.23
N LEU A 173 -15.47 9.84 -0.19
CA LEU A 173 -14.12 9.69 -0.70
C LEU A 173 -14.17 8.93 -2.03
N ALA A 174 -13.74 9.60 -3.09
CA ALA A 174 -13.50 9.00 -4.40
C ALA A 174 -11.99 8.91 -4.64
N ILE A 175 -11.51 7.74 -5.04
CA ILE A 175 -10.10 7.47 -5.33
C ILE A 175 -10.01 6.84 -6.72
N SER A 176 -9.04 7.28 -7.52
CA SER A 176 -8.66 6.68 -8.78
C SER A 176 -7.15 6.49 -8.81
N MET A 177 -6.72 5.27 -9.09
CA MET A 177 -5.30 4.91 -9.27
C MET A 177 -5.11 4.30 -10.64
N THR A 178 -4.10 4.77 -11.36
CA THR A 178 -3.76 4.29 -12.70
C THR A 178 -2.26 4.17 -12.88
N THR A 179 -1.82 3.16 -13.60
CA THR A 179 -0.42 2.98 -14.00
C THR A 179 -0.37 2.41 -15.43
N ILE A 180 0.83 2.16 -15.94
CA ILE A 180 1.09 1.50 -17.23
C ILE A 180 1.93 0.25 -16.99
N ALA A 181 1.88 -0.72 -17.91
CA ALA A 181 2.57 -1.99 -17.77
C ALA A 181 4.08 -1.82 -17.49
N ASP A 182 4.74 -0.88 -18.16
CA ASP A 182 6.18 -0.59 -18.02
C ASP A 182 6.59 -0.12 -16.62
N ARG A 183 5.62 0.28 -15.78
CA ARG A 183 5.84 0.75 -14.41
C ARG A 183 5.39 -0.27 -13.36
N VAL A 184 5.18 -1.52 -13.78
CA VAL A 184 4.64 -2.58 -12.92
C VAL A 184 5.58 -3.78 -12.95
N ALA A 185 6.02 -4.18 -11.76
CA ALA A 185 6.63 -5.49 -11.54
C ALA A 185 5.53 -6.52 -11.29
N ALA A 186 5.53 -7.62 -12.06
CA ALA A 186 4.68 -8.76 -11.78
C ALA A 186 5.46 -9.80 -10.97
N LEU A 187 5.07 -10.00 -9.71
CA LEU A 187 5.82 -10.78 -8.74
C LEU A 187 5.06 -12.04 -8.34
N THR A 188 5.78 -13.14 -8.12
CA THR A 188 5.21 -14.33 -7.48
C THR A 188 4.95 -14.04 -6.01
N TYR A 189 3.71 -14.21 -5.58
CA TYR A 189 3.29 -13.97 -4.20
C TYR A 189 2.89 -15.27 -3.52
N TYR A 190 3.77 -15.78 -2.65
CA TYR A 190 3.63 -17.06 -1.97
C TYR A 190 2.64 -16.95 -0.80
N ASN A 191 1.62 -17.80 -0.77
CA ASN A 191 0.62 -17.81 0.30
C ASN A 191 1.05 -18.75 1.44
N PRO A 192 0.98 -18.36 2.73
CA PRO A 192 1.43 -19.22 3.82
C PRO A 192 0.81 -20.63 3.87
N PRO A 193 -0.50 -20.82 3.57
CA PRO A 193 -1.10 -22.15 3.47
C PRO A 193 -0.70 -22.96 2.22
N GLY A 194 0.15 -22.41 1.34
CA GLY A 194 0.55 -23.00 0.07
C GLY A 194 -0.14 -22.37 -1.15
N GLY A 195 0.50 -22.57 -2.31
CA GLY A 195 0.09 -21.98 -3.58
C GLY A 195 0.54 -20.53 -3.76
N ASN A 196 0.47 -20.05 -4.99
CA ASN A 196 0.99 -18.74 -5.37
C ASN A 196 -0.08 -17.88 -6.06
N LYS A 197 0.06 -16.57 -5.92
CA LYS A 197 -0.65 -15.55 -6.67
C LYS A 197 0.34 -14.69 -7.45
N ILE A 198 -0.19 -13.80 -8.28
CA ILE A 198 0.59 -12.79 -8.98
C ILE A 198 0.26 -11.45 -8.35
N CYS A 199 1.26 -10.78 -7.80
CA CYS A 199 1.14 -9.39 -7.36
C CYS A 199 1.64 -8.47 -8.47
N LEU A 200 0.75 -7.66 -9.01
CA LEU A 200 1.10 -6.56 -9.91
C LEU A 200 1.42 -5.35 -9.03
N ASN A 201 2.69 -4.97 -8.94
CA ASN A 201 3.18 -3.93 -8.04
C ASN A 201 3.72 -2.72 -8.82
N SER A 202 3.17 -1.54 -8.57
CA SER A 202 3.73 -0.27 -9.04
C SER A 202 4.02 0.62 -7.85
N LYS A 203 5.16 1.29 -7.86
CA LYS A 203 5.49 2.38 -6.93
C LYS A 203 5.52 3.75 -7.65
N LEU A 204 4.93 3.81 -8.84
CA LEU A 204 4.95 4.97 -9.75
C LEU A 204 3.56 5.26 -10.34
N ALA A 205 2.49 4.89 -9.64
CA ALA A 205 1.12 5.09 -10.10
C ALA A 205 0.69 6.55 -9.94
N SER A 206 -0.18 6.98 -10.86
CA SER A 206 -0.92 8.24 -10.73
C SER A 206 -2.12 8.01 -9.84
N VAL A 207 -2.37 8.96 -8.92
CA VAL A 207 -3.45 8.90 -7.94
C VAL A 207 -4.23 10.21 -7.96
N ASN A 208 -5.55 10.12 -8.03
CA ASN A 208 -6.46 11.25 -7.84
C ASN A 208 -7.43 10.90 -6.71
N VAL A 209 -7.64 11.85 -5.80
CA VAL A 209 -8.54 11.70 -4.66
C VAL A 209 -9.44 12.91 -4.58
N THR A 210 -10.74 12.68 -4.42
CA THR A 210 -11.71 13.71 -4.09
C THR A 210 -12.33 13.41 -2.74
N LEU A 211 -12.22 14.35 -1.82
CA LEU A 211 -12.89 14.34 -0.52
C LEU A 211 -13.99 15.40 -0.52
N THR A 212 -15.24 14.95 -0.39
CA THR A 212 -16.41 15.81 -0.28
C THR A 212 -16.96 15.69 1.15
N ARG A 213 -17.19 16.83 1.81
CA ARG A 213 -17.76 16.88 3.17
C ARG A 213 -18.89 17.88 3.22
N ARG A 214 -20.02 17.50 3.84
CA ARG A 214 -21.18 18.40 3.96
C ARG A 214 -20.77 19.72 4.62
N GLY A 215 -21.01 20.84 3.92
CA GLY A 215 -20.74 22.18 4.41
C GLY A 215 -19.26 22.60 4.40
N ARG A 216 -18.37 21.82 3.78
CA ARG A 216 -16.97 22.22 3.55
C ARG A 216 -16.68 22.24 2.04
N PRO A 217 -15.72 23.07 1.58
CA PRO A 217 -15.24 23.00 0.20
C PRO A 217 -14.72 21.59 -0.13
N GLU A 218 -14.91 21.18 -1.37
CA GLU A 218 -14.33 19.96 -1.90
C GLU A 218 -12.79 20.04 -1.88
N ARG A 219 -12.15 18.92 -1.61
CA ARG A 219 -10.69 18.79 -1.66
C ARG A 219 -10.31 17.77 -2.70
N VAL A 220 -9.47 18.18 -3.65
CA VAL A 220 -8.89 17.33 -4.69
C VAL A 220 -7.41 17.20 -4.44
N LEU A 221 -6.93 15.97 -4.29
CA LEU A 221 -5.51 15.63 -4.13
C LEU A 221 -5.05 14.86 -5.35
N HIS A 222 -3.84 15.15 -5.83
CA HIS A 222 -3.26 14.41 -6.95
C HIS A 222 -1.80 14.07 -6.69
N SER A 223 -1.38 12.92 -7.18
CA SER A 223 0.02 12.63 -7.41
C SER A 223 0.21 12.01 -8.77
N ALA A 224 1.15 12.55 -9.55
CA ALA A 224 1.45 12.00 -10.86
C ALA A 224 2.14 10.64 -10.74
N HIS A 225 3.03 10.47 -9.75
CA HIS A 225 3.94 9.33 -9.64
C HIS A 225 4.15 8.81 -8.20
N GLY A 226 3.55 9.41 -7.17
CA GLY A 226 3.74 9.02 -5.77
C GLY A 226 2.88 7.85 -5.29
N GLY A 227 2.11 7.22 -6.17
CA GLY A 227 1.22 6.11 -5.82
C GLY A 227 1.94 4.77 -5.74
N ALA A 228 1.95 4.18 -4.55
CA ALA A 228 2.08 2.74 -4.40
C ALA A 228 0.73 2.10 -4.75
N PHE A 229 0.71 1.15 -5.69
CA PHE A 229 -0.50 0.52 -6.20
C PHE A 229 -0.25 -0.94 -6.51
N GLU A 230 -1.07 -1.80 -5.92
CA GLU A 230 -0.97 -3.25 -6.02
C GLU A 230 -2.29 -3.89 -6.42
N ILE A 231 -2.22 -4.91 -7.27
CA ILE A 231 -3.34 -5.83 -7.54
C ILE A 231 -2.87 -7.27 -7.38
N LEU A 232 -3.56 -8.03 -6.53
CA LEU A 232 -3.35 -9.47 -6.42
C LEU A 232 -4.33 -10.24 -7.31
N THR A 233 -3.79 -11.02 -8.24
CA THR A 233 -4.55 -11.71 -9.28
C THR A 233 -4.08 -13.16 -9.48
N ASP A 234 -4.95 -13.95 -10.11
CA ASP A 234 -4.68 -15.32 -10.53
C ASP A 234 -4.04 -15.40 -11.93
N ARG A 235 -4.07 -14.29 -12.69
CA ARG A 235 -3.70 -14.26 -14.10
C ARG A 235 -2.75 -13.12 -14.40
N LEU A 236 -1.65 -13.44 -15.09
CA LEU A 236 -0.72 -12.47 -15.61
C LEU A 236 -1.39 -11.71 -16.77
N PRO A 237 -1.37 -10.36 -16.76
CA PRO A 237 -1.85 -9.58 -17.90
C PRO A 237 -1.07 -9.91 -19.17
N ALA A 238 -1.73 -9.81 -20.32
CA ALA A 238 -1.07 -10.01 -21.61
C ALA A 238 0.12 -9.04 -21.79
N GLY A 239 1.23 -9.55 -22.30
CA GLY A 239 2.45 -8.76 -22.54
C GLY A 239 3.32 -8.54 -21.29
N MET A 240 2.90 -8.99 -20.10
CA MET A 240 3.77 -8.98 -18.92
C MET A 240 4.50 -10.31 -18.74
N THR A 241 5.64 -10.26 -18.06
CA THR A 241 6.41 -11.41 -17.59
C THR A 241 6.53 -11.36 -16.08
N LEU A 242 6.49 -12.53 -15.44
CA LEU A 242 6.85 -12.62 -14.02
C LEU A 242 8.33 -12.29 -13.86
N GLN A 243 8.64 -11.42 -12.90
CA GLN A 243 10.00 -11.17 -12.48
C GLN A 243 10.43 -12.28 -11.51
N ILE A 244 11.70 -12.70 -11.66
CA ILE A 244 12.32 -13.81 -10.92
C ILE A 244 13.02 -13.23 -9.70
#